data_AF-A0A929G7B3-F1
#
_entry.id   AF-A0A929G7B3-F1
#
_cell.length_a   1.000
_cell.length_b   1.000
_cell.length_c   1.000
_cell.angle_alpha   90.00
_cell.angle_beta   90.00
_cell.angle_gamma   90.00
#
_symmetry.space_group_name_H-M   'P 1'
#
loop_
_entity.id
_entity.type
_entity.pdbx_description
1 polymer ?
#
loop_
_entity_poly.entity_id
_entity_poly.type
_entity_poly.pdbx_seq_one_letter_code
_entity_poly.pdbx_strand_id
1 'polypeptide(L)' 'MRHFVRETAFRLARRDLLHFLEDHEDDLLHIFREEMEKLDERLPEEQMFIDIRMVPLGEELLKAVLATLKRFMQEC' A
#
# COMPACT_ATOMS: atom_id res chain seq x y z
N MET A 1 10.67 -31.39 11.99
CA MET A 1 9.23 -31.15 11.72
C MET A 1 8.79 -29.71 11.97
N ARG A 2 9.08 -29.07 13.13
CA ARG A 2 8.66 -27.68 13.41
C ARG A 2 9.07 -26.64 12.35
N HIS A 3 10.26 -26.78 11.76
CA HIS A 3 10.75 -25.83 10.76
C HIS A 3 9.96 -25.90 9.44
N PHE A 4 9.68 -27.11 8.95
CA PHE A 4 8.90 -27.36 7.73
C PHE A 4 7.47 -26.84 7.84
N VAL A 5 6.81 -27.02 8.99
CA VAL A 5 5.45 -26.51 9.21
C VAL A 5 5.42 -24.98 9.16
N ARG A 6 6.42 -24.33 9.78
CA ARG A 6 6.53 -22.87 9.78
C ARG A 6 6.73 -22.33 8.37
N GLU A 7 7.59 -22.96 7.59
CA GLU A 7 7.94 -22.54 6.23
C GLU A 7 6.76 -22.69 5.25
N THR A 8 6.01 -23.79 5.35
CA THR A 8 4.79 -24.01 4.57
C THR A 8 3.67 -23.03 4.96
N ALA A 9 3.48 -22.80 6.26
CA ALA A 9 2.50 -21.83 6.75
C ALA A 9 2.83 -20.40 6.30
N PHE A 10 4.11 -20.02 6.32
CA PHE A 10 4.56 -18.72 5.85
C PHE A 10 4.32 -18.54 4.34
N ARG A 11 4.58 -19.59 3.55
CA ARG A 11 4.34 -19.58 2.10
C ARG A 11 2.86 -19.46 1.75
N LEU A 12 1.98 -20.14 2.50
CA LEU A 12 0.53 -20.02 2.32
C LEU A 12 0.05 -18.63 2.70
N ALA A 13 0.42 -18.14 3.89
CA ALA A 13 0.03 -16.80 4.35
C ALA A 13 0.50 -15.70 3.39
N ARG A 14 1.70 -15.83 2.82
CA ARG A 14 2.23 -14.89 1.82
C ARG A 14 1.38 -14.87 0.54
N ARG A 15 0.94 -16.05 0.08
CA ARG A 15 0.08 -16.15 -1.11
C ARG A 15 -1.31 -15.58 -0.86
N ASP A 16 -1.87 -15.84 0.31
CA ASP A 16 -3.18 -15.29 0.69
C ASP A 16 -3.11 -13.77 0.84
N LEU A 17 -2.03 -13.23 1.43
CA LEU A 17 -1.82 -11.78 1.54
C LEU A 17 -1.62 -11.13 0.16
N LEU A 18 -0.94 -11.81 -0.76
CA LEU A 18 -0.77 -11.35 -2.13
C LEU A 18 -2.12 -11.22 -2.84
N HIS A 19 -2.95 -12.26 -2.80
CA HIS A 19 -4.29 -12.21 -3.38
C HIS A 19 -5.16 -11.15 -2.72
N PHE A 20 -5.12 -11.04 -1.39
CA PHE A 20 -5.84 -10.00 -0.67
C PHE A 20 -5.44 -8.59 -1.15
N LEU A 21 -4.14 -8.32 -1.33
CA LEU A 21 -3.68 -7.02 -1.79
C LEU A 21 -4.04 -6.75 -3.26
N GLU A 22 -4.07 -7.79 -4.11
CA GLU A 22 -4.51 -7.68 -5.50
C GLU A 22 -6.02 -7.40 -5.60
N ASP A 23 -6.84 -8.09 -4.81
CA ASP A 23 -8.31 -7.97 -4.83
C ASP A 23 -8.79 -6.62 -4.27
N HIS A 24 -8.02 -6.02 -3.35
CA HIS A 24 -8.38 -4.79 -2.64
C HIS A 24 -7.53 -3.56 -3.04
N GLU A 25 -6.77 -3.62 -4.13
CA GLU A 25 -5.91 -2.51 -4.56
C GLU A 25 -6.69 -1.22 -4.81
N ASP A 26 -7.83 -1.30 -5.50
CA ASP A 26 -8.68 -0.15 -5.78
C ASP A 26 -9.32 0.42 -4.51
N ASP A 27 -9.75 -0.45 -3.59
CA ASP A 27 -10.29 -0.04 -2.28
C ASP A 27 -9.22 0.68 -1.45
N LEU A 28 -7.98 0.16 -1.45
CA LEU A 28 -6.84 0.78 -0.77
C LEU A 28 -6.51 2.14 -1.36
N LEU A 29 -6.53 2.28 -2.69
CA LEU A 29 -6.34 3.57 -3.36
C LEU A 29 -7.44 4.56 -3.00
N HIS A 30 -8.70 4.11 -2.96
CA HIS A 30 -9.83 4.95 -2.58
C HIS A 30 -9.71 5.46 -1.14
N ILE A 31 -9.48 4.55 -0.18
CA ILE A 31 -9.30 4.90 1.23
C ILE A 31 -8.09 5.83 1.41
N PHE A 32 -6.99 5.55 0.72
CA PHE A 32 -5.79 6.38 0.80
C PHE A 32 -6.05 7.80 0.29
N ARG A 33 -6.80 7.96 -0.80
CA ARG A 33 -7.21 9.27 -1.30
C ARG A 33 -7.99 10.04 -0.23
N GLU A 34 -8.96 9.41 0.43
CA GLU A 34 -9.73 10.05 1.50
C GLU A 34 -8.85 10.49 2.69
N GLU A 35 -7.88 9.66 3.08
CA GLU A 35 -6.96 10.00 4.16
C GLU A 35 -5.99 11.12 3.78
N MET A 36 -5.55 11.19 2.52
CA MET A 36 -4.74 12.29 2.01
C MET A 36 -5.52 13.60 1.94
N GLU A 37 -6.80 13.56 1.53
CA GLU A 37 -7.67 14.74 1.54
C GLU A 37 -7.84 15.29 2.96
N LYS A 38 -8.07 14.41 3.96
CA LYS A 38 -8.12 14.81 5.38
C LYS A 38 -6.79 15.35 5.90
N LEU A 39 -5.66 14.82 5.39
CA LEU A 39 -4.33 15.30 5.75
C LEU A 39 -4.10 16.73 5.23
N ASP A 40 -4.46 16.97 3.97
CA ASP A 40 -4.39 18.29 3.33
C ASP A 40 -5.24 19.32 4.10
N GLU A 41 -6.44 18.94 4.55
CA GLU A 41 -7.30 19.80 5.40
C GLU A 41 -6.66 20.15 6.76
N ARG A 42 -5.87 19.25 7.32
CA ARG A 42 -5.23 19.41 8.64
C ARG A 42 -3.92 20.19 8.61
N LEU A 43 -3.29 20.31 7.45
CA LEU A 43 -2.01 20.99 7.25
C LEU A 43 -2.17 22.20 6.31
N PRO A 44 -2.95 23.23 6.71
CA PRO A 44 -3.15 24.41 5.87
C PRO A 44 -1.85 25.20 5.61
N GLU A 45 -0.82 24.99 6.43
CA GLU A 45 0.52 25.60 6.32
C GLU A 45 1.33 25.04 5.13
N GLU A 46 1.01 23.84 4.64
CA GLU A 46 1.62 23.25 3.42
C GLU A 46 1.06 23.84 2.12
N GLN A 47 0.04 24.73 2.19
CA GLN A 47 -0.35 25.57 1.04
C GLN A 47 0.80 26.45 0.52
N MET A 48 1.94 26.54 1.23
CA MET A 48 3.16 27.18 0.72
C MET A 48 3.93 26.35 -0.32
N PHE A 49 3.64 25.05 -0.47
CA PHE A 49 4.21 24.17 -1.51
C PHE A 49 3.30 24.12 -2.75
N ILE A 50 2.83 25.30 -3.17
CA ILE A 50 1.73 25.65 -4.11
C ILE A 50 1.63 24.81 -5.41
N ASP A 51 2.65 24.06 -5.82
CA ASP A 51 2.67 23.37 -7.12
C ASP A 51 2.63 21.83 -7.05
N ILE A 52 2.67 21.22 -5.87
CA ILE A 52 2.58 19.76 -5.73
C ILE A 52 1.16 19.38 -5.34
N ARG A 53 0.46 18.67 -6.23
CA ARG A 53 -0.81 18.03 -5.89
C ARG A 53 -0.52 16.82 -4.99
N MET A 54 -0.69 16.98 -3.68
CA MET A 54 -0.33 15.99 -2.65
C MET A 54 -1.09 14.67 -2.82
N VAL A 55 -2.38 14.73 -3.16
CA VAL A 55 -3.20 13.54 -3.41
C VAL A 55 -2.66 12.69 -4.58
N PRO A 56 -2.49 13.22 -5.82
CA PRO A 56 -1.86 12.46 -6.91
C PRO A 56 -0.46 11.92 -6.60
N LEU A 57 0.38 12.71 -5.92
CA LEU A 57 1.72 12.26 -5.54
C LEU A 57 1.65 11.08 -4.56
N GLY A 58 0.76 11.18 -3.57
CA GLY A 58 0.52 10.11 -2.61
C GLY A 58 -0.01 8.85 -3.28
N GLU A 59 -0.90 8.96 -4.26
CA GLU A 59 -1.40 7.80 -5.03
C GLU A 59 -0.27 7.08 -5.77
N GLU A 60 0.62 7.81 -6.44
CA GLU A 60 1.76 7.20 -7.12
C GLU A 60 2.73 6.54 -6.12
N LEU A 61 2.91 7.13 -4.93
CA LEU A 61 3.69 6.51 -3.86
C LEU A 61 3.04 5.21 -3.37
N LEU A 62 1.72 5.22 -3.12
CA LEU A 62 1.01 4.02 -2.68
C LEU A 62 1.09 2.91 -3.74
N LYS A 63 0.89 3.23 -5.02
CA LYS A 63 1.06 2.27 -6.11
C LYS A 63 2.47 1.67 -6.14
N ALA A 64 3.50 2.50 -5.95
CA ALA A 64 4.88 2.02 -5.89
C ALA A 64 5.13 1.10 -4.69
N VAL A 65 4.53 1.40 -3.53
CA VAL A 65 4.58 0.54 -2.33
C VAL A 65 3.85 -0.78 -2.58
N LEU A 66 2.63 -0.76 -3.11
CA LEU A 66 1.87 -1.97 -3.42
C LEU A 66 2.60 -2.84 -4.45
N ALA A 67 3.17 -2.24 -5.50
CA ALA A 67 4.01 -2.96 -6.46
C ALA A 67 5.23 -3.61 -5.79
N THR A 68 5.88 -2.89 -4.85
CA THR A 68 7.02 -3.42 -4.09
C THR A 68 6.60 -4.58 -3.19
N LEU A 69 5.47 -4.47 -2.48
CA LEU A 69 4.94 -5.53 -1.61
C LEU A 69 4.55 -6.76 -2.42
N LYS A 70 3.83 -6.59 -3.53
CA LYS A 70 3.47 -7.67 -4.46
C LYS A 70 4.72 -8.41 -4.93
N ARG A 71 5.72 -7.66 -5.39
CA ARG A 71 6.99 -8.23 -5.85
C ARG A 71 7.76 -8.94 -4.73
N PHE A 72 7.84 -8.36 -3.54
CA PHE A 72 8.46 -8.99 -2.37
C PHE A 72 7.80 -10.32 -2.00
N MET A 73 6.47 -10.40 -2.08
CA MET A 73 5.74 -11.64 -1.80
C MET A 73 5.85 -12.68 -2.92
N GLN A 74 6.18 -12.27 -4.15
CA GLN A 74 6.39 -13.18 -5.27
C GLN A 74 7.84 -13.71 -5.30
N GLU A 75 8.83 -12.88 -4.98
CA GLU A 75 10.25 -13.17 -5.18
C GLU A 75 11.01 -13.66 -3.93
N CYS A 76 10.58 -13.25 -2.73
CA CYS A 76 11.17 -13.73 -1.45
C CYS A 76 10.37 -14.90 -0.89
#